data_AF-A0A967LNZ5-F1
#
_entry.id   AF-A0A967LNZ5-F1
#
_cell.length_a   1.000
_cell.length_b   1.000
_cell.length_c   1.000
_cell.angle_alpha   90.00
_cell.angle_beta   90.00
_cell.angle_gamma   90.00
#
_symmetry.space_group_name_H-M   'P 1'
#
loop_
_entity.id
_entity.type
_entity.pdbx_description
1 polymer ?
#
loop_
_entity_poly.entity_id
_entity_poly.type
_entity_poly.pdbx_seq_one_letter_code
_entity_poly.pdbx_strand_id
1 'polypeptide(L)'
;GRLQVLGETELSYISSVDSDELESVLDRLFEIQMPGVVVTKGLDVPDRLVEAAVEHGVPIIRTTLKTGDFYRRLQPYLEGRFAPTTTMHGSMADVYGVGLLFVGRSGIGK
;
A
#
# COMPACT_ATOMS: atom_id res chain seq x y z
N GLY A 1 6.90 -0.65 7.18
CA GLY A 1 6.35 0.68 6.87
C GLY A 1 5.06 0.55 6.08
N ARG A 2 4.19 1.56 6.12
CA ARG A 2 2.93 1.63 5.36
C ARG A 2 3.12 2.59 4.19
N LEU A 3 2.62 2.25 2.99
CA LEU A 3 2.58 3.20 1.87
C LEU A 3 1.78 4.43 2.28
N GLN A 4 2.35 5.61 2.08
CA GLN A 4 1.64 6.86 2.31
C GLN A 4 0.84 7.21 1.05
N VAL A 5 -0.41 7.62 1.21
CA VAL A 5 -1.27 8.01 0.08
C VAL A 5 -1.64 9.47 0.24
N LEU A 6 -1.36 10.26 -0.80
CA LEU A 6 -1.71 11.67 -0.88
C LEU A 6 -2.85 11.83 -1.90
N GLY A 7 -3.94 12.41 -1.43
CA GLY A 7 -5.04 12.86 -2.25
C GLY A 7 -5.02 14.38 -2.39
N GLU A 8 -6.17 14.90 -2.79
CA GLU A 8 -6.37 16.32 -3.06
C GLU A 8 -6.23 17.17 -1.80
N THR A 9 -6.73 16.68 -0.66
CA THR A 9 -6.65 17.40 0.61
C THR A 9 -5.21 17.54 1.07
N GLU A 10 -4.43 16.46 1.02
CA GLU A 10 -3.03 16.48 1.45
C GLU A 10 -2.16 17.34 0.52
N LEU A 11 -2.34 17.24 -0.80
CA LEU A 11 -1.59 18.07 -1.74
C LEU A 11 -1.99 19.56 -1.67
N SER A 12 -3.27 19.85 -1.44
CA SER A 12 -3.73 21.22 -1.22
C SER A 12 -3.10 21.81 0.03
N TYR A 13 -3.02 21.02 1.11
CA TYR A 13 -2.33 21.43 2.33
C TYR A 13 -0.86 21.73 2.05
N ILE A 14 -0.12 20.80 1.44
CA ILE A 14 1.30 20.99 1.10
C ILE A 14 1.50 22.25 0.24
N SER A 15 0.60 22.49 -0.72
CA SER A 15 0.66 23.67 -1.60
C SER A 15 0.29 24.98 -0.90
N SER A 16 -0.36 24.91 0.26
CA SER A 16 -0.77 26.07 1.07
C SER A 16 0.22 26.44 2.17
N VAL A 17 1.20 25.58 2.46
CA VAL A 17 2.24 25.86 3.45
C VAL A 17 3.20 26.91 2.90
N ASP A 18 3.55 27.89 3.74
CA ASP A 18 4.50 28.93 3.39
C ASP A 18 5.88 28.33 3.05
N SER A 19 6.58 28.94 2.09
CA SER A 19 7.86 28.41 1.58
C SER A 19 8.90 28.18 2.67
N ASP A 20 8.88 29.02 3.70
CA ASP A 20 9.86 29.02 4.79
C ASP A 20 9.64 27.84 5.76
N GLU A 21 8.41 27.31 5.82
CA GLU A 21 8.05 26.17 6.68
C GLU A 21 7.96 24.85 5.91
N LEU A 22 7.75 24.91 4.59
CA LEU A 22 7.48 23.75 3.74
C LEU A 22 8.58 22.69 3.82
N GLU A 23 9.84 23.10 3.81
CA GLU A 23 10.98 22.18 3.91
C GLU A 23 10.92 21.36 5.20
N SER A 24 10.72 22.03 6.34
CA SER A 24 10.58 21.35 7.64
C SER A 24 9.38 20.40 7.72
N VAL A 25 8.28 20.73 7.02
CA VAL A 25 7.09 19.87 6.95
C VAL A 25 7.37 18.62 6.11
N LEU A 26 8.06 18.78 4.98
CA LEU A 26 8.41 17.67 4.09
C LEU A 26 9.48 16.75 4.71
N ASP A 27 10.48 17.31 5.38
CA ASP A 27 11.49 16.54 6.10
C ASP A 27 10.83 15.65 7.16
N ARG A 28 9.97 16.24 7.99
CA ARG A 28 9.22 15.49 9.01
C ARG A 28 8.30 14.43 8.41
N LEU A 29 7.76 14.67 7.21
CA LEU A 29 6.97 13.67 6.49
C LEU A 29 7.85 12.48 6.09
N PHE A 30 9.05 12.72 5.54
CA PHE A 30 9.93 11.67 5.02
C PHE A 30 10.82 11.00 6.08
N GLU A 31 11.01 11.60 7.26
CA GLU A 31 11.60 10.95 8.43
C GLU A 31 10.78 9.72 8.88
N ILE A 32 9.48 9.70 8.57
CA ILE A 32 8.63 8.53 8.80
C ILE A 32 9.09 7.43 7.83
N GLN A 33 9.67 6.35 8.35
CA GLN A 33 10.10 5.21 7.54
C GLN A 33 8.93 4.57 6.75
N MET A 34 8.74 5.05 5.53
CA MET A 34 7.71 4.60 4.60
C MET A 34 8.33 3.97 3.36
N PRO A 35 7.71 2.93 2.80
CA PRO A 35 8.20 2.27 1.59
C PRO A 35 7.98 3.09 0.31
N GLY A 36 7.22 4.20 0.39
CA GLY A 36 6.90 5.04 -0.75
C GLY A 36 5.65 5.90 -0.53
N VAL A 37 5.48 6.88 -1.41
CA VAL A 37 4.31 7.76 -1.48
C VAL A 37 3.54 7.49 -2.76
N VAL A 38 2.22 7.43 -2.66
CA VAL A 38 1.32 7.30 -3.80
C VAL A 38 0.44 8.53 -3.92
N VAL A 39 0.50 9.20 -5.07
CA VAL A 39 -0.36 10.33 -5.41
C VAL A 39 -1.52 9.84 -6.27
N THR A 40 -2.74 10.07 -5.80
CA THR A 40 -3.98 9.56 -6.40
C THR A 40 -4.69 10.58 -7.28
N LYS A 41 -5.76 10.16 -7.97
CA LYS A 41 -6.62 10.98 -8.85
C LYS A 41 -5.90 11.66 -10.02
N GLY A 42 -4.69 11.22 -10.36
CA GLY A 42 -3.89 11.81 -11.44
C GLY A 42 -3.34 13.19 -11.12
N LEU A 43 -3.36 13.60 -9.84
CA LEU A 43 -2.91 14.92 -9.42
C LEU A 43 -1.43 15.13 -9.77
N ASP A 44 -1.10 16.38 -10.06
CA ASP A 44 0.29 16.80 -10.20
C ASP A 44 0.96 16.88 -8.84
N VAL A 45 2.25 16.56 -8.83
CA VAL A 45 3.05 16.47 -7.62
C VAL A 45 3.88 17.75 -7.55
N PRO A 46 3.79 18.55 -6.47
CA PRO A 46 4.62 19.74 -6.32
C PRO A 46 6.11 19.40 -6.43
N ASP A 47 6.88 20.22 -7.16
CA ASP A 47 8.31 19.96 -7.38
C ASP A 47 9.08 19.82 -6.07
N ARG A 48 8.77 20.65 -5.06
CA ARG A 48 9.36 20.57 -3.72
C ARG A 48 9.13 19.23 -3.03
N LEU A 49 7.96 18.62 -3.23
CA LEU A 49 7.66 17.29 -2.70
C LEU A 49 8.49 16.22 -3.41
N VAL A 50 8.74 16.38 -4.71
CA VAL A 50 9.60 15.48 -5.48
C VAL A 50 11.07 15.60 -5.05
N GLU A 51 11.57 16.83 -4.90
CA GLU A 51 12.94 17.11 -4.43
C GLU A 51 13.19 16.46 -3.06
N ALA A 52 12.33 16.74 -2.08
CA ALA A 52 12.46 16.16 -0.74
C ALA A 52 12.38 14.62 -0.76
N ALA A 53 11.50 14.03 -1.59
CA ALA A 53 11.42 12.58 -1.73
C ALA A 53 12.70 11.97 -2.32
N VAL A 54 13.32 12.65 -3.29
CA VAL A 54 14.60 12.22 -3.88
C VAL A 54 15.72 12.27 -2.85
N GLU A 55 15.81 13.34 -2.06
CA GLU A 55 16.81 13.49 -1.00
C GLU A 55 16.71 12.40 0.06
N HIS A 56 15.48 11.99 0.40
CA HIS A 56 15.21 10.93 1.37
C HIS A 56 15.20 9.52 0.75
N GLY A 57 15.39 9.38 -0.56
CA GLY A 57 15.35 8.10 -1.26
C GLY A 57 13.99 7.40 -1.24
N VAL A 58 12.90 8.17 -1.11
CA VAL A 58 11.53 7.66 -1.05
C VAL A 58 10.88 7.76 -2.44
N PRO A 59 10.41 6.65 -3.03
CA PRO A 59 9.78 6.70 -4.35
C PRO A 59 8.39 7.36 -4.30
N ILE A 60 8.10 8.19 -5.30
CA ILE A 60 6.76 8.72 -5.56
C ILE A 60 6.15 7.98 -6.75
N ILE A 61 4.95 7.46 -6.56
CA ILE A 61 4.17 6.76 -7.60
C ILE A 61 2.89 7.55 -7.85
N ARG A 62 2.54 7.76 -9.11
CA ARG A 62 1.27 8.43 -9.49
C ARG A 62 0.26 7.41 -10.02
N THR A 63 -1.00 7.62 -9.71
CA THR A 63 -2.11 6.86 -10.29
C THR A 63 -3.31 7.76 -10.57
N THR A 64 -4.04 7.46 -11.65
CA THR A 64 -5.30 8.12 -11.99
C THR A 64 -6.49 7.61 -11.17
N LEU A 65 -6.30 6.53 -10.40
CA LEU A 65 -7.36 5.97 -9.55
C LEU A 65 -7.74 6.94 -8.43
N LYS A 66 -9.04 6.99 -8.11
CA LYS A 66 -9.51 7.67 -6.89
C LYS A 66 -8.93 6.98 -5.66
N THR A 67 -8.71 7.73 -4.58
CA THR A 67 -8.10 7.22 -3.34
C THR A 67 -8.78 5.96 -2.81
N GLY A 68 -10.12 5.94 -2.72
CA GLY A 68 -10.86 4.76 -2.28
C GLY A 68 -10.75 3.56 -3.25
N ASP A 69 -10.67 3.82 -4.55
CA ASP A 69 -10.49 2.77 -5.56
C ASP A 69 -9.09 2.16 -5.52
N PHE A 70 -8.08 3.00 -5.29
CA PHE A 70 -6.71 2.58 -5.09
C PHE A 70 -6.61 1.65 -3.87
N TYR A 71 -7.12 2.07 -2.71
CA TYR A 71 -7.12 1.24 -1.50
C TYR A 71 -7.90 -0.06 -1.69
N ARG A 72 -9.08 0.00 -2.32
CA ARG A 72 -9.90 -1.20 -2.58
C ARG A 72 -9.16 -2.26 -3.41
N ARG A 73 -8.25 -1.85 -4.29
CA ARG A 73 -7.41 -2.78 -5.08
C ARG A 73 -6.15 -3.22 -4.35
N LEU A 74 -5.48 -2.28 -3.66
CA LEU A 74 -4.22 -2.54 -2.98
C LEU A 74 -4.40 -3.43 -1.74
N GLN A 75 -5.44 -3.17 -0.95
CA GLN A 75 -5.61 -3.81 0.35
C GLN A 75 -5.73 -5.33 0.27
N PRO A 76 -6.59 -5.93 -0.60
CA PRO A 76 -6.67 -7.39 -0.70
C PRO A 76 -5.36 -8.04 -1.17
N TYR A 77 -4.60 -7.34 -2.03
CA TYR A 77 -3.29 -7.81 -2.48
C TYR A 77 -2.29 -7.86 -1.33
N LEU A 78 -2.22 -6.81 -0.52
CA LEU A 78 -1.34 -6.76 0.66
C LEU A 78 -1.78 -7.79 1.71
N GLU A 79 -3.08 -7.90 1.97
CA GLU A 79 -3.63 -8.90 2.90
C GLU A 79 -3.26 -10.31 2.46
N GLY A 80 -3.43 -10.66 1.18
CA GLY A 80 -3.01 -11.96 0.66
C GLY A 80 -1.50 -12.19 0.69
N ARG A 81 -0.70 -11.16 0.39
CA ARG A 81 0.77 -11.26 0.33
C ARG A 81 1.42 -11.36 1.71
N PHE A 82 0.86 -10.68 2.70
CA PHE A 82 1.37 -10.63 4.06
C PHE A 82 0.58 -11.49 5.05
N ALA A 83 -0.43 -12.24 4.58
CA ALA A 83 -1.14 -13.21 5.39
C ALA A 83 -0.16 -14.21 6.01
N PRO A 84 -0.25 -14.48 7.33
CA PRO A 84 0.48 -15.58 7.94
C PRO A 84 0.14 -16.90 7.24
N THR A 85 1.16 -17.68 6.92
CA THR A 85 0.99 -18.96 6.24
C THR A 85 1.56 -20.11 7.06
N THR A 86 1.00 -21.29 6.85
CA THR A 86 1.50 -22.55 7.40
C THR A 86 1.41 -23.63 6.34
N THR A 87 2.14 -24.73 6.53
CA THR A 87 2.10 -25.89 5.63
C THR A 87 1.50 -27.07 6.38
N MET A 88 0.52 -27.74 5.76
CA MET A 88 -0.19 -28.87 6.35
C MET A 88 -0.28 -30.03 5.35
N HIS A 89 -0.24 -31.26 5.87
CA HIS A 89 -0.49 -32.45 5.07
C HIS A 89 -1.99 -32.74 5.04
N GLY A 90 -2.60 -32.73 3.85
CA GLY A 90 -4.01 -33.02 3.63
C GLY A 90 -4.35 -33.00 2.14
N SER A 91 -5.57 -33.40 1.79
CA SER A 91 -6.12 -33.29 0.44
C SER A 91 -7.13 -32.14 0.41
N MET A 92 -7.13 -31.31 -0.62
CA MET A 92 -8.12 -30.23 -0.82
C MET A 92 -9.01 -30.56 -2.01
N ALA A 93 -10.32 -30.39 -1.88
CA ALA A 93 -11.28 -30.55 -2.98
C ALA A 93 -12.29 -29.39 -3.00
N ASP A 94 -12.80 -29.08 -4.20
CA ASP A 94 -13.95 -28.19 -4.40
C ASP A 94 -15.17 -29.04 -4.76
N VAL A 95 -16.23 -28.94 -3.97
CA VAL A 95 -17.50 -29.64 -4.23
C VAL A 95 -18.62 -28.61 -4.24
N TYR A 96 -19.15 -28.32 -5.43
CA TYR A 96 -20.22 -27.33 -5.65
C TYR A 96 -19.88 -25.92 -5.11
N GLY A 97 -18.62 -25.49 -5.20
CA GLY A 97 -18.14 -24.19 -4.73
C GLY A 97 -17.78 -24.15 -3.25
N VAL A 98 -17.82 -25.30 -2.56
CA VAL A 98 -17.41 -25.43 -1.16
C VAL A 98 -16.03 -26.08 -1.12
N GLY A 99 -15.05 -25.34 -0.58
CA GLY A 99 -13.70 -25.85 -0.33
C GLY A 99 -13.68 -26.80 0.87
N LEU A 100 -13.31 -28.06 0.63
CA LEU A 100 -13.17 -29.11 1.63
C LEU A 100 -11.69 -29.44 1.86
N LEU A 101 -11.23 -29.40 3.11
CA LEU A 101 -9.88 -29.83 3.51
C LEU A 101 -9.97 -31.15 4.28
N PHE A 102 -9.42 -32.21 3.70
CA PHE A 102 -9.35 -33.54 4.31
C PHE A 102 -8.01 -33.74 5.02
N VAL A 103 -8.07 -33.91 6.34
CA VAL A 103 -6.92 -34.16 7.22
C VAL A 103 -7.07 -35.52 7.92
N GLY A 104 -5.98 -36.28 8.03
CA GLY A 104 -5.99 -37.61 8.65
C GLY A 104 -4.70 -38.40 8.45
N ARG A 105 -4.53 -39.53 9.16
CA ARG A 105 -3.33 -40.39 9.07
C ARG A 105 -3.13 -40.92 7.65
N SER A 106 -1.88 -41.18 7.26
CA SER A 106 -1.57 -41.70 5.92
C SER A 106 -2.16 -43.11 5.72
N GLY A 107 -2.76 -43.39 4.55
CA GLY A 107 -3.19 -44.75 4.17
C GLY A 107 -4.68 -45.11 4.36
N ILE A 108 -5.55 -44.20 4.77
CA ILE A 108 -7.00 -44.48 4.98
C ILE A 108 -7.92 -44.10 3.79
N GLY A 109 -7.36 -43.78 2.61
CA GLY A 109 -8.14 -43.36 1.43
C GLY A 109 -8.49 -41.87 1.46
N LYS A 110 -7.46 -41.02 1.43
CA LYS A 110 -7.58 -39.56 1.24
C LYS A 110 -7.40 -39.18 -0.22
#